data_AF-A0A973PNZ6-F1
#
_entry.id   AF-A0A973PNZ6-F1
#
_cell.length_a   1.000
_cell.length_b   1.000
_cell.length_c   1.000
_cell.angle_alpha   90.00
_cell.angle_beta   90.00
_cell.angle_gamma   90.00
#
_symmetry.space_group_name_H-M   'P 1'
#
loop_
_entity.id
_entity.type
_entity.pdbx_description
1 polymer ?
#
loop_
_entity_poly.entity_id
_entity_poly.type
_entity_poly.pdbx_seq_one_letter_code
_entity_poly.pdbx_strand_id
1 'polypeptide(L)'
;MELVDLSVPVETGMPVYPGDPEVSVAPALTVARDGVNVLGLHLGSQSGTHVDAPFHVDDALPRLDELPLSRFAGPAVVVDARGLAPRTPIGVE
;
A
#
# COMPACT_ATOMS: atom_id res chain seq x y z
N MET A 1 0.08 -19.24 -16.34
CA MET A 1 0.50 -18.42 -15.18
C MET A 1 -0.74 -17.71 -14.71
N GLU A 2 -1.14 -17.95 -13.47
CA GLU A 2 -2.28 -17.29 -12.85
C GLU A 2 -1.77 -16.04 -12.12
N LEU A 3 -2.54 -14.95 -12.18
CA LEU A 3 -2.26 -13.74 -11.43
C LEU A 3 -3.30 -13.63 -10.33
N VAL A 4 -2.84 -13.43 -9.10
CA VAL A 4 -3.69 -13.24 -7.91
C VAL A 4 -3.49 -11.80 -7.43
N ASP A 5 -4.58 -11.06 -7.26
CA ASP A 5 -4.54 -9.72 -6.69
C ASP A 5 -4.47 -9.81 -5.16
N LEU A 6 -3.44 -9.20 -4.58
CA LEU A 6 -3.20 -9.13 -3.13
C LEU A 6 -3.50 -7.74 -2.56
N SER A 7 -4.09 -6.85 -3.36
CA SER A 7 -4.32 -5.45 -3.01
C SER A 7 -5.70 -5.25 -2.40
N VAL A 8 -5.80 -4.35 -1.43
CA VAL A 8 -7.09 -3.83 -0.96
C VAL A 8 -7.48 -2.57 -1.76
N PRO A 9 -8.76 -2.34 -2.06
CA PRO A 9 -9.22 -1.11 -2.70
C PRO A 9 -8.87 0.13 -1.86
N VAL A 10 -8.54 1.23 -2.53
CA VAL A 10 -8.36 2.55 -1.91
C VAL A 10 -9.69 3.29 -1.93
N GLU A 11 -10.21 3.61 -0.75
CA GLU A 11 -11.52 4.25 -0.60
C GLU A 11 -11.54 5.29 0.51
N THR A 12 -12.43 6.28 0.38
CA THR A 12 -12.64 7.31 1.40
C THR A 12 -13.09 6.67 2.70
N GLY A 13 -12.44 7.02 3.81
CA GLY A 13 -12.78 6.49 5.13
C GLY A 13 -12.26 5.08 5.40
N MET A 14 -11.40 4.52 4.53
CA MET A 14 -10.70 3.29 4.82
C MET A 14 -9.84 3.43 6.10
N PRO A 15 -9.57 2.32 6.82
CA PRO A 15 -8.68 2.37 7.97
C PRO A 15 -7.28 2.88 7.60
N VAL A 16 -6.77 3.79 8.42
CA VAL A 16 -5.38 4.26 8.40
C VAL A 16 -4.74 4.04 9.77
N TYR A 17 -3.41 4.11 9.85
CA TYR A 17 -2.73 4.05 11.14
C TYR A 17 -3.16 5.25 12.02
N PRO A 18 -3.36 5.08 13.34
CA PRO A 18 -3.74 6.20 14.20
C PRO A 18 -2.74 7.36 14.13
N GLY A 19 -3.19 8.52 13.63
CA GLY A 19 -2.38 9.73 13.46
C GLY A 19 -1.93 10.01 12.03
N ASP A 20 -2.08 9.05 11.11
CA ASP A 20 -1.77 9.24 9.69
C ASP A 20 -2.83 10.10 8.97
N PRO A 21 -2.49 10.69 7.81
CA PRO A 21 -3.45 11.39 6.98
C PRO A 21 -4.60 10.48 6.54
N GLU A 22 -5.83 10.99 6.65
CA GLU A 22 -7.01 10.28 6.13
C GLU A 22 -7.00 10.19 4.60
N VAL A 23 -7.52 9.07 4.08
CA VAL A 23 -7.73 8.86 2.65
C VAL A 23 -9.04 9.50 2.22
N SER A 24 -8.97 10.32 1.17
CA SER A 24 -10.13 10.92 0.50
C SER A 24 -10.02 10.72 -1.01
N VAL A 25 -11.08 10.13 -1.57
CA VAL A 25 -11.29 9.93 -3.00
C VAL A 25 -12.59 10.63 -3.39
N ALA A 26 -12.52 11.61 -4.28
CA ALA A 26 -13.66 12.40 -4.71
C ALA A 26 -13.60 12.76 -6.20
N PRO A 27 -14.73 12.97 -6.89
CA PRO A 27 -14.72 13.44 -8.28
C PRO A 27 -14.02 14.79 -8.40
N ALA A 28 -12.96 14.84 -9.21
CA ALA A 28 -12.35 16.09 -9.67
C ALA A 28 -13.06 16.60 -10.93
N LEU A 29 -13.31 15.69 -11.87
CA LEU A 29 -14.04 15.94 -13.11
C LEU A 29 -15.16 14.92 -13.27
N THR A 30 -16.25 15.34 -13.92
CA THR A 30 -17.40 14.47 -14.23
C THR A 30 -17.73 14.55 -15.71
N VAL A 31 -18.16 13.43 -16.31
CA VAL A 31 -18.53 13.41 -17.74
C VAL A 31 -19.59 14.46 -18.08
N ALA A 32 -20.59 14.67 -17.21
CA ALA A 32 -21.67 15.61 -17.46
C ALA A 32 -21.21 17.07 -17.61
N ARG A 33 -20.15 17.46 -16.89
CA ARG A 33 -19.62 18.83 -16.91
C ARG A 33 -18.41 18.97 -17.83
N ASP A 34 -17.55 17.96 -17.84
CA ASP A 34 -16.18 18.05 -18.37
C ASP A 34 -15.91 17.04 -19.51
N GLY A 35 -16.85 16.15 -19.83
CA GLY A 35 -16.69 15.13 -20.87
C GLY A 35 -15.82 13.92 -20.47
N VAL A 36 -15.26 13.91 -19.26
CA VAL A 36 -14.43 12.82 -18.71
C VAL A 36 -14.67 12.65 -17.20
N ASN A 37 -14.50 11.44 -16.67
CA ASN A 37 -14.48 11.19 -15.23
C ASN A 37 -13.04 11.12 -14.73
N VAL A 38 -12.72 11.91 -13.71
CA VAL A 38 -11.43 11.90 -13.03
C VAL A 38 -11.67 11.98 -11.53
N LEU A 39 -11.03 11.12 -10.76
CA LEU A 39 -11.01 11.19 -9.30
C LEU A 39 -9.77 11.97 -8.84
N GLY A 40 -9.95 12.86 -7.89
CA GLY A 40 -8.88 13.39 -7.05
C GLY A 40 -8.65 12.45 -5.88
N LEU A 41 -7.39 12.21 -5.55
CA LEU A 41 -6.97 11.38 -4.43
C LEU A 41 -6.12 12.21 -3.47
N HIS A 42 -6.42 12.11 -2.18
CA HIS A 42 -5.58 12.55 -1.08
C HIS A 42 -5.34 11.34 -0.18
N LEU A 43 -4.08 11.04 0.12
CA LEU A 43 -3.68 9.84 0.86
C LEU A 43 -2.30 10.05 1.50
N GLY A 44 -2.05 9.37 2.62
CA GLY A 44 -0.70 9.16 3.12
C GLY A 44 0.02 8.08 2.31
N SER A 45 1.36 8.09 2.28
CA SER A 45 2.14 7.09 1.53
C SER A 45 1.97 5.66 2.06
N GLN A 46 1.60 5.53 3.34
CA GLN A 46 1.36 4.25 4.04
C GLN A 46 -0.13 3.85 4.11
N SER A 47 -0.94 4.31 3.15
CA SER A 47 -2.37 3.95 3.06
C SER A 47 -2.60 2.68 2.23
N GLY A 48 -3.48 1.80 2.69
CA GLY A 48 -3.85 0.57 1.96
C GLY A 48 -2.69 -0.42 1.77
N THR A 49 -2.73 -1.20 0.69
CA THR A 49 -1.61 -2.06 0.29
C THR A 49 -0.48 -1.21 -0.30
N HIS A 50 0.64 -1.12 0.39
CA HIS A 50 1.77 -0.25 0.04
C HIS A 50 3.13 -0.98 0.19
N VAL A 51 4.23 -0.28 -0.13
CA VAL A 51 5.60 -0.75 0.02
C VAL A 51 6.41 0.28 0.80
N ASP A 52 7.10 -0.18 1.84
CA ASP A 52 8.01 0.65 2.61
C ASP A 52 9.38 0.75 1.97
N ALA A 53 9.89 1.98 1.85
CA ALA A 53 11.30 2.23 1.58
C ALA A 53 12.09 2.34 2.90
N PRO A 54 13.40 2.05 2.92
CA PRO A 54 14.25 2.26 4.11
C PRO A 54 14.15 3.67 4.70
N PHE A 55 13.99 4.69 3.84
CA PHE A 55 13.75 6.07 4.26
C PHE A 55 12.56 6.24 5.23
N HIS A 56 11.58 5.34 5.23
CA HIS A 56 10.41 5.40 6.12
C HIS A 56 10.80 5.42 7.61
N VAL A 57 11.96 4.85 7.96
CA VAL A 57 12.42 4.73 9.36
C VAL A 57 13.69 5.52 9.65
N ASP A 58 14.41 5.99 8.63
CA ASP A 58 15.66 6.72 8.75
C ASP A 58 15.92 7.58 7.51
N ASP A 59 15.95 8.90 7.70
CA ASP A 59 16.14 9.89 6.62
C ASP A 59 17.51 9.78 5.91
N ALA A 60 18.47 9.06 6.48
CA ALA A 60 19.78 8.81 5.85
C ALA A 60 19.76 7.63 4.86
N LEU A 61 18.65 6.86 4.78
CA LEU A 61 18.53 5.68 3.93
C LEU A 61 17.80 5.97 2.61
N PRO A 62 17.93 5.11 1.58
CA PRO A 62 17.36 5.38 0.26
C PRO A 62 15.83 5.51 0.25
N ARG A 63 15.34 6.45 -0.56
CA ARG A 63 13.92 6.65 -0.89
C ARG A 63 13.44 5.59 -1.90
N LEU A 64 12.12 5.46 -2.06
CA LEU A 64 11.51 4.44 -2.91
C LEU A 64 11.98 4.55 -4.37
N ASP A 65 12.12 5.78 -4.89
CA ASP A 65 12.55 6.10 -6.25
C ASP A 65 14.06 5.89 -6.48
N GLU A 66 14.83 5.63 -5.42
CA GLU A 66 16.27 5.36 -5.47
C GLU A 66 16.58 3.85 -5.45
N LEU A 67 15.58 3.00 -5.20
CA LEU A 67 15.75 1.55 -5.16
C LEU A 67 15.78 0.94 -6.57
N PRO A 68 16.64 -0.06 -6.84
CA PRO A 68 16.68 -0.72 -8.14
C PRO A 68 15.40 -1.54 -8.38
N LEU A 69 14.83 -1.43 -9.58
CA LEU A 69 13.55 -2.08 -9.94
C LEU A 69 13.54 -3.60 -9.73
N SER A 70 14.71 -4.26 -9.78
CA SER A 70 14.87 -5.69 -9.52
C SER A 70 14.48 -6.11 -8.10
N ARG A 71 14.22 -5.16 -7.19
CA ARG A 71 13.71 -5.43 -5.83
C ARG A 71 12.20 -5.64 -5.77
N PHE A 72 11.45 -5.21 -6.79
CA PHE A 72 9.98 -5.23 -6.77
C PHE A 72 9.35 -6.41 -7.53
N ALA A 73 10.18 -7.33 -8.03
CA ALA A 73 9.70 -8.56 -8.67
C ALA A 73 10.67 -9.71 -8.40
N GLY A 74 10.15 -10.84 -7.95
CA GLY A 74 10.96 -12.02 -7.64
C GLY A 74 10.13 -13.17 -7.07
N PRO A 75 10.78 -14.31 -6.78
CA PRO A 75 10.14 -15.41 -6.07
C PRO A 75 9.71 -14.97 -4.68
N ALA A 76 8.56 -15.48 -4.22
CA ALA A 76 8.05 -15.28 -2.88
C ALA A 76 7.64 -16.62 -2.26
N VAL A 77 7.60 -16.67 -0.94
CA VAL A 77 7.11 -17.82 -0.16
C VAL A 77 5.92 -17.36 0.66
N VAL A 78 4.87 -18.18 0.69
CA VAL A 78 3.71 -17.96 1.56
C VAL A 78 3.88 -18.80 2.82
N VAL A 79 4.02 -18.14 3.96
CA VAL A 79 4.07 -18.79 5.29
C VAL A 79 2.67 -18.73 5.90
N ASP A 80 2.05 -19.89 6.14
CA ASP A 80 0.72 -19.96 6.75
C ASP A 80 0.80 -19.87 8.28
N ALA A 81 0.53 -18.68 8.81
CA ALA A 81 0.54 -18.40 10.25
C ALA A 81 -0.87 -18.33 10.87
N ARG A 82 -1.93 -18.76 10.17
CA ARG A 82 -3.33 -18.58 10.62
C ARG A 82 -3.66 -19.32 11.92
N GLY A 83 -2.88 -20.35 12.28
CA GLY A 83 -3.05 -21.11 13.52
C GLY A 83 -2.33 -20.55 14.75
N LEU A 84 -1.58 -19.45 14.60
CA LEU A 84 -0.80 -18.86 15.70
C LEU A 84 -1.62 -17.84 16.49
N ALA A 85 -1.29 -17.67 17.78
CA ALA A 85 -1.90 -16.65 18.62
C ALA A 85 -1.35 -15.25 18.27
N PRO A 86 -2.08 -14.16 18.59
CA PRO A 86 -1.56 -12.81 18.42
C PRO A 86 -0.23 -12.61 19.16
N ARG A 87 0.72 -11.91 18.52
CA ARG A 87 2.09 -11.66 19.02
C ARG A 87 2.97 -12.91 19.15
N THR A 88 2.57 -14.06 18.61
CA THR A 88 3.47 -15.21 18.46
C THR A 88 4.57 -14.86 17.44
N PRO A 89 5.86 -14.99 17.78
CA PRO A 89 6.95 -14.82 16.82
C PRO A 89 6.83 -15.81 15.66
N ILE A 90 7.03 -15.32 14.44
CA ILE A 90 7.20 -16.18 13.26
C ILE A 90 8.69 -16.53 13.20
N GLY A 91 9.03 -17.76 13.59
CA GLY A 91 10.40 -18.26 13.71
C GLY A 91 11.00 -18.77 12.39
N VAL A 92 12.24 -19.27 12.48
CA VAL A 92 13.01 -19.84 11.36
C VAL A 92 12.81 -21.34 11.16
N GLU A 93 11.79 -21.93 11.80
CA GLU A 93 11.43 -23.35 11.62
C GLU A 93 10.42 -23.53 10.48
#